data_AF-A0A935TDY2-F1
#
_entry.id   AF-A0A935TDY2-F1
#
_cell.length_a   1.000
_cell.length_b   1.000
_cell.length_c   1.000
_cell.angle_alpha   90.00
_cell.angle_beta   90.00
_cell.angle_gamma   90.00
#
_symmetry.space_group_name_H-M   'P 1'
#
loop_
_entity.id
_entity.type
_entity.pdbx_description
1 polymer ?
#
loop_
_entity_poly.entity_id
_entity_poly.type
_entity_poly.pdbx_seq_one_letter_code
_entity_poly.pdbx_strand_id
1 'polypeptide(L)'
;MEMDDGIELMPDGRFRLLGRLDRVVKIEEKRLSLPEMEARLALHHWVEAAAVVPLSGRRQTLGAALVLNAEGKARLAAEGRRSIAQALQRHLADHFEAVLLPRHWRFTDRLPATDRGKISYATVVALFVPASAPPLLPGVTGVTHERDSLGQQVILDLHVSPKIAHFAGHFAGAALVPGVVQVDWAVHFARQYLPLEGAFSALENLKFLGVMVPDAKLQLSLAWDAQRKRLDFSYANPIRKFSVGRVVFGAAQ
;
A
#
# COMPACT_ATOMS: atom_id res chain seq x y z
N MET A 1 -20.89 24.68 14.25
CA MET A 1 -19.82 23.69 14.46
C MET A 1 -20.02 22.65 13.37
N GLU A 2 -19.50 22.92 12.18
CA GLU A 2 -19.67 22.06 11.01
C GLU A 2 -18.70 20.87 11.12
N MET A 3 -19.23 19.66 10.96
CA MET A 3 -18.45 18.42 10.90
C MET A 3 -18.04 18.18 9.45
N ASP A 4 -16.73 18.20 9.17
CA ASP A 4 -16.11 18.11 7.83
C ASP A 4 -15.87 16.65 7.38
N ASP A 5 -16.75 15.75 7.83
CA ASP A 5 -16.70 14.33 7.51
C ASP A 5 -17.52 14.06 6.25
N GLY A 6 -16.89 13.45 5.24
CA GLY A 6 -17.60 12.99 4.07
C GLY A 6 -18.52 11.82 4.45
N ILE A 7 -19.82 11.94 4.20
CA ILE A 7 -20.79 10.86 4.44
C ILE A 7 -21.54 10.53 3.15
N GLU A 8 -21.71 9.24 2.89
CA GLU A 8 -22.61 8.72 1.86
C GLU A 8 -23.79 8.03 2.55
N LEU A 9 -25.00 8.58 2.39
CA LEU A 9 -26.22 8.01 2.96
C LEU A 9 -26.71 6.83 2.10
N MET A 10 -26.98 5.71 2.75
CA MET A 10 -27.50 4.50 2.13
C MET A 10 -29.03 4.43 2.23
N PRO A 11 -29.72 3.73 1.30
CA PRO A 11 -31.19 3.67 1.26
C PRO A 11 -31.85 3.04 2.50
N ASP A 12 -31.09 2.32 3.31
CA ASP A 12 -31.54 1.67 4.55
C ASP A 12 -31.37 2.57 5.80
N GLY A 13 -31.05 3.85 5.61
CA GLY A 13 -30.89 4.83 6.69
C GLY A 13 -29.54 4.77 7.39
N ARG A 14 -28.60 3.94 6.94
CA ARG A 14 -27.20 3.96 7.39
C ARG A 14 -26.38 4.96 6.58
N PHE A 15 -25.21 5.33 7.07
CA PHE A 15 -24.24 6.13 6.31
C PHE A 15 -22.89 5.41 6.27
N ARG A 16 -22.19 5.55 5.15
CA ARG A 16 -20.77 5.19 5.02
C ARG A 16 -19.94 6.43 5.29
N LEU A 17 -19.07 6.36 6.29
CA LEU A 17 -18.10 7.41 6.56
C LEU A 17 -17.00 7.33 5.48
N LEU A 18 -16.96 8.30 4.57
CA LEU A 18 -15.98 8.40 3.48
C LEU A 18 -14.60 8.90 3.96
N GLY A 19 -14.44 9.06 5.27
CA GLY A 19 -13.28 9.67 5.90
C GLY A 19 -13.38 11.19 5.99
N ARG A 20 -12.34 11.76 6.59
CA ARG A 20 -12.17 13.21 6.72
C ARG A 20 -11.88 13.83 5.36
N LEU A 21 -12.68 14.82 4.95
CA LEU A 21 -12.44 15.57 3.70
C LEU A 21 -11.11 16.34 3.77
N ASP A 22 -10.72 16.76 4.98
CA ASP A 22 -9.45 17.41 5.24
C ASP A 22 -8.33 16.35 5.26
N ARG A 23 -7.64 16.21 4.12
CA ARG A 23 -6.38 15.44 3.96
C ARG A 23 -5.25 16.06 4.80
N VAL A 24 -5.42 16.11 6.11
CA VAL A 24 -4.51 16.71 7.09
C VAL A 24 -3.69 15.62 7.77
N VAL A 25 -2.37 15.79 7.79
CA VAL A 25 -1.41 14.84 8.37
C VAL A 25 -0.63 15.47 9.51
N LYS A 26 -0.09 14.64 10.40
CA LYS A 26 0.82 15.09 11.47
C LYS A 26 2.26 14.69 11.15
N ILE A 27 3.15 15.67 11.00
CA ILE A 27 4.58 15.47 10.78
C ILE A 27 5.33 16.14 11.93
N GLU A 28 6.04 15.37 12.75
CA GLU A 28 6.81 15.88 13.91
C GLU A 28 5.94 16.84 14.77
N GLU A 29 4.75 16.35 15.19
CA GLU A 29 3.74 17.08 15.98
C GLU A 29 3.03 18.26 15.29
N LYS A 30 3.47 18.67 14.09
CA LYS A 30 2.83 19.73 13.29
C LYS A 30 1.73 19.18 12.40
N ARG A 31 0.59 19.87 12.32
CA ARG A 31 -0.50 19.53 11.40
C ARG A 31 -0.26 20.22 10.05
N LEU A 32 -0.43 19.47 8.97
CA LEU A 32 -0.30 19.96 7.61
C LEU A 32 -1.49 19.52 6.77
N SER A 33 -2.14 20.47 6.10
CA SER A 33 -3.10 20.18 5.03
C SER A 33 -2.36 19.83 3.73
N LEU A 34 -2.48 18.58 3.27
CA LEU A 34 -1.90 18.17 1.99
C LEU A 34 -2.48 18.94 0.80
N PRO A 35 -3.81 19.18 0.71
CA PRO A 35 -4.40 19.97 -0.37
C PRO A 35 -3.89 21.41 -0.41
N GLU A 36 -3.62 22.02 0.75
CA GLU A 36 -3.04 23.36 0.82
C GLU A 36 -1.63 23.40 0.22
N MET A 37 -0.80 22.41 0.54
CA MET A 37 0.54 22.29 -0.04
C MET A 37 0.48 22.01 -1.54
N GLU A 38 -0.43 21.14 -1.99
CA GLU A 38 -0.68 20.86 -3.41
C GLU A 38 -1.10 22.12 -4.17
N ALA A 39 -2.04 22.90 -3.61
CA ALA A 39 -2.48 24.16 -4.17
C ALA A 39 -1.32 25.16 -4.25
N ARG A 40 -0.49 25.25 -3.20
CA ARG A 40 0.68 26.13 -3.21
C ARG A 40 1.71 25.71 -4.26
N LEU A 41 1.96 24.41 -4.43
CA LEU A 41 2.83 23.89 -5.50
C LEU A 41 2.28 24.23 -6.88
N ALA A 42 0.97 24.11 -7.09
CA ALA A 42 0.31 24.42 -8.36
C ALA A 42 0.38 25.91 -8.75
N LEU A 43 0.65 26.82 -7.80
CA LEU A 43 0.89 28.23 -8.08
C LEU A 43 2.29 28.51 -8.67
N HIS A 44 3.21 27.55 -8.60
CA HIS A 44 4.53 27.74 -9.21
C HIS A 44 4.40 27.59 -10.74
N HIS A 45 4.89 28.57 -11.50
CA HIS A 45 4.77 28.64 -12.97
C HIS A 45 5.34 27.47 -13.79
N TRP A 46 6.00 26.49 -13.15
CA TRP A 46 6.50 25.27 -13.79
C TRP A 46 5.61 24.05 -13.57
N VAL A 47 4.68 24.13 -12.62
CA VAL A 47 3.88 23.00 -12.14
C VAL A 47 2.52 23.04 -12.82
N GLU A 48 2.15 21.93 -13.45
CA GLU A 48 0.83 21.73 -14.05
C GLU A 48 -0.11 21.01 -13.07
N ALA A 49 0.41 20.03 -12.34
CA ALA A 49 -0.32 19.32 -11.29
C ALA A 49 0.62 18.83 -10.19
N ALA A 50 0.11 18.74 -8.97
CA ALA A 50 0.85 18.27 -7.81
C ALA A 50 0.00 17.33 -6.94
N ALA A 51 0.66 16.29 -6.41
CA ALA A 51 0.13 15.45 -5.35
C ALA A 51 1.18 15.29 -4.25
N VAL A 52 0.77 15.46 -3.00
CA VAL A 52 1.62 15.32 -1.81
C VAL A 52 1.10 14.19 -0.93
N VAL A 53 2.03 13.36 -0.46
CA VAL A 53 1.73 12.18 0.37
C VAL A 53 2.74 12.05 1.52
N PRO A 54 2.33 11.67 2.74
CA PRO A 54 3.28 11.18 3.72
C PRO A 54 3.86 9.82 3.30
N LEU A 55 5.16 9.71 3.53
CA LEU A 55 5.97 8.53 3.31
C LEU A 55 6.40 7.98 4.66
N SER A 56 6.09 6.71 4.88
CA SER A 56 6.48 5.98 6.09
C SER A 56 7.88 5.39 5.93
N GLY A 57 8.72 5.57 6.94
CA GLY A 57 10.07 5.05 7.03
C GLY A 57 10.56 5.09 8.48
N ARG A 58 11.87 5.23 8.73
CA ARG A 58 12.39 5.47 10.09
C ARG A 58 11.80 6.73 10.75
N ARG A 59 11.44 7.72 9.94
CA ARG A 59 10.68 8.91 10.31
C ARG A 59 9.63 9.18 9.24
N GLN A 60 8.49 9.75 9.62
CA GLN A 60 7.53 10.24 8.63
C GLN A 60 8.10 11.45 7.91
N THR A 61 8.05 11.41 6.58
CA THR A 61 8.47 12.51 5.71
C THR A 61 7.43 12.71 4.61
N LEU A 62 7.53 13.77 3.82
CA LEU A 62 6.63 13.99 2.69
C LEU A 62 7.30 13.70 1.35
N GLY A 63 6.51 13.14 0.43
CA GLY A 63 6.82 13.01 -0.99
C GLY A 63 5.91 13.90 -1.83
N ALA A 64 6.48 14.58 -2.83
CA ALA A 64 5.75 15.37 -3.81
C ALA A 64 5.92 14.78 -5.22
N ALA A 65 4.81 14.37 -5.83
CA ALA A 65 4.74 13.93 -7.21
C ALA A 65 4.17 15.06 -8.07
N LEU A 66 4.84 15.39 -9.18
CA LEU A 66 4.56 16.57 -9.98
C LEU A 66 4.48 16.24 -11.46
N VAL A 67 3.54 16.90 -12.13
CA VAL A 67 3.53 17.07 -13.58
C VAL A 67 4.04 18.47 -13.85
N LEU A 68 5.09 18.57 -14.66
CA LEU A 68 5.65 19.85 -15.07
C LEU A 68 5.08 20.25 -16.43
N ASN A 69 4.85 21.55 -16.63
CA ASN A 69 4.51 22.08 -17.95
C ASN A 69 5.75 22.14 -18.86
N ALA A 70 5.59 22.66 -20.09
CA ALA A 70 6.67 22.72 -21.07
C ALA A 70 7.92 23.48 -20.55
N GLU A 71 7.74 24.60 -19.86
CA GLU A 71 8.84 25.38 -19.27
C GLU A 71 9.55 24.57 -18.17
N GLY A 72 8.79 23.98 -17.25
CA GLY A 72 9.33 23.15 -16.18
C GLY A 72 10.09 21.93 -16.71
N LYS A 73 9.58 21.28 -17.77
CA LYS A 73 10.27 20.16 -18.45
C LYS A 73 11.58 20.61 -19.10
N ALA A 74 11.60 21.77 -19.75
CA ALA A 74 12.82 22.34 -20.33
C ALA A 74 13.89 22.64 -19.27
N ARG A 75 13.48 23.25 -18.14
CA ARG A 75 14.35 23.50 -16.98
C ARG A 75 14.86 22.21 -16.37
N LEU A 76 14.00 21.21 -16.21
CA LEU A 76 14.39 19.90 -15.68
C LEU A 76 15.46 19.23 -16.56
N ALA A 77 15.34 19.34 -17.89
CA ALA A 77 16.31 18.80 -18.83
C ALA A 77 17.66 19.55 -18.80
N ALA A 78 17.62 20.88 -18.66
CA ALA A 78 18.82 21.72 -18.66
C ALA A 78 19.59 21.70 -17.33
N GLU A 79 18.88 21.75 -16.20
CA GLU A 79 19.48 21.96 -14.86
C GLU A 79 19.42 20.73 -13.96
N GLY A 80 18.63 19.73 -14.34
CA GLY A 80 18.48 18.47 -13.62
C GLY A 80 17.55 18.52 -12.41
N ARG A 81 17.20 17.32 -11.91
CA ARG A 81 16.20 17.10 -10.85
C ARG A 81 16.46 17.87 -9.57
N ARG A 82 17.73 18.00 -9.16
CA ARG A 82 18.11 18.65 -7.91
C ARG A 82 17.81 20.15 -7.94
N SER A 83 18.09 20.83 -9.05
CA SER A 83 17.82 22.27 -9.21
C SER A 83 16.32 22.55 -9.06
N ILE A 84 15.50 21.78 -9.78
CA ILE A 84 14.04 21.93 -9.74
C ILE A 84 13.48 21.67 -8.35
N ALA A 85 13.90 20.59 -7.69
CA ALA A 85 13.47 20.30 -6.33
C ALA A 85 13.82 21.43 -5.35
N GLN A 86 15.02 22.02 -5.46
CA GLN A 86 15.43 23.15 -4.63
C GLN A 86 14.66 24.44 -4.91
N ALA A 87 14.30 24.71 -6.17
CA ALA A 87 13.46 25.85 -6.53
C ALA A 87 12.05 25.72 -5.92
N LEU A 88 11.43 24.55 -6.07
CA LEU A 88 10.10 24.27 -5.52
C LEU A 88 10.10 24.22 -3.99
N GLN A 89 11.16 23.71 -3.38
CA GLN A 89 11.31 23.73 -1.93
C GLN A 89 11.43 25.16 -1.39
N ARG A 90 12.14 26.06 -2.09
CA ARG A 90 12.22 27.49 -1.73
C ARG A 90 10.85 28.17 -1.83
N HIS A 91 10.12 27.92 -2.91
CA HIS A 91 8.74 28.41 -3.09
C HIS A 91 7.80 28.01 -1.94
N LEU A 92 7.98 26.79 -1.40
CA LEU A 92 7.21 26.31 -0.24
C LEU A 92 7.70 26.85 1.10
N ALA A 93 8.98 27.15 1.24
CA ALA A 93 9.59 27.59 2.50
C ALA A 93 9.02 28.93 3.01
N ASP A 94 8.48 29.77 2.12
CA ASP A 94 7.82 31.01 2.49
C ASP A 94 6.48 30.80 3.21
N HIS A 95 5.91 29.60 3.12
CA HIS A 95 4.56 29.28 3.61
C HIS A 95 4.54 28.13 4.63
N PHE A 96 5.54 27.25 4.62
CA PHE A 96 5.59 26.06 5.46
C PHE A 96 6.91 25.97 6.21
N GLU A 97 6.84 25.55 7.48
CA GLU A 97 8.02 25.26 8.30
C GLU A 97 8.92 24.21 7.63
N ALA A 98 10.23 24.30 7.81
CA ALA A 98 11.20 23.41 7.16
C ALA A 98 10.93 21.91 7.40
N VAL A 99 10.35 21.55 8.54
CA VAL A 99 9.98 20.17 8.90
C VAL A 99 8.82 19.62 8.05
N LEU A 100 7.95 20.51 7.55
CA LEU A 100 6.82 20.20 6.69
C LEU A 100 7.18 20.20 5.21
N LEU A 101 8.43 20.48 4.81
CA LEU A 101 8.80 20.51 3.40
C LEU A 101 8.99 19.10 2.82
N PRO A 102 8.51 18.83 1.58
CA PRO A 102 8.76 17.57 0.90
C PRO A 102 10.25 17.26 0.77
N ARG A 103 10.62 16.02 1.14
CA ARG A 103 12.00 15.53 1.08
C ARG A 103 12.26 14.63 -0.13
N HIS A 104 11.20 14.10 -0.72
CA HIS A 104 11.27 13.23 -1.89
C HIS A 104 10.47 13.83 -3.03
N TRP A 105 11.07 13.93 -4.21
CA TRP A 105 10.48 14.56 -5.38
C TRP A 105 10.43 13.57 -6.55
N ARG A 106 9.25 13.46 -7.18
CA ARG A 106 9.02 12.67 -8.39
C ARG A 106 8.43 13.57 -9.46
N PHE A 107 9.03 13.54 -10.65
CA PHE A 107 8.54 14.25 -11.83
C PHE A 107 8.03 13.20 -12.81
N THR A 108 6.74 13.27 -13.14
CA THR A 108 6.02 12.27 -13.92
C THR A 108 5.26 12.96 -15.06
N ASP A 109 4.98 12.23 -16.14
CA ASP A 109 4.19 12.79 -17.24
C ASP A 109 2.71 12.98 -16.87
N ARG A 110 2.21 12.17 -15.93
CA ARG A 110 0.84 12.28 -15.39
C ARG A 110 0.80 11.76 -13.95
N LEU A 111 -0.07 12.34 -13.13
CA LEU A 111 -0.35 11.79 -11.80
C LEU A 111 -1.15 10.49 -11.93
N PRO A 112 -0.86 9.46 -11.11
CA PRO A 112 -1.61 8.23 -11.13
C PRO A 112 -3.03 8.44 -10.58
N ALA A 113 -4.01 8.35 -11.48
CA ALA A 113 -5.44 8.35 -11.16
C ALA A 113 -5.97 6.92 -10.98
N THR A 114 -7.00 6.78 -10.15
CA THR A 114 -7.91 5.63 -10.11
C THR A 114 -8.71 5.54 -11.41
N ASP A 115 -9.35 4.40 -11.65
CA ASP A 115 -10.25 4.15 -12.80
C ASP A 115 -11.41 5.17 -12.93
N ARG A 116 -11.67 5.96 -11.88
CA ARG A 116 -12.66 7.05 -11.85
C ARG A 116 -12.06 8.45 -12.01
N GLY A 117 -10.81 8.57 -12.48
CA GLY A 117 -10.14 9.85 -12.73
C GLY A 117 -9.67 10.60 -11.46
N LYS A 118 -9.93 10.09 -10.26
CA LYS A 118 -9.45 10.69 -8.99
C LYS A 118 -8.04 10.20 -8.68
N ILE A 119 -7.13 11.08 -8.26
CA ILE A 119 -5.77 10.71 -7.84
C ILE A 119 -5.84 9.67 -6.71
N SER A 120 -5.15 8.54 -6.89
CA SER A 120 -5.08 7.49 -5.87
C SER A 120 -3.90 7.75 -4.94
N TYR A 121 -4.19 8.00 -3.67
CA TYR A 121 -3.16 8.20 -2.65
C TYR A 121 -2.15 7.04 -2.58
N ALA A 122 -2.63 5.79 -2.58
CA ALA A 122 -1.79 4.59 -2.53
C ALA A 122 -0.89 4.47 -3.78
N THR A 123 -1.42 4.83 -4.95
CA THR A 123 -0.65 4.77 -6.20
C THR A 123 0.40 5.87 -6.28
N VAL A 124 0.12 7.06 -5.73
CA VAL A 124 1.13 8.11 -5.59
C VAL A 124 2.25 7.69 -4.63
N VAL A 125 1.91 7.08 -3.48
CA VAL A 125 2.92 6.54 -2.53
C VAL A 125 3.83 5.50 -3.22
N ALA A 126 3.27 4.65 -4.09
CA ALA A 126 4.05 3.65 -4.82
C ALA A 126 5.14 4.24 -5.72
N LEU A 127 5.01 5.50 -6.19
CA LEU A 127 6.06 6.20 -6.95
C LEU A 127 7.35 6.42 -6.15
N PHE A 128 7.27 6.38 -4.82
CA PHE A 128 8.39 6.66 -3.92
C PHE A 128 9.05 5.39 -3.38
N VAL A 129 8.45 4.23 -3.61
CA VAL A 129 9.09 2.94 -3.31
C VAL A 129 10.18 2.71 -4.37
N PRO A 130 11.47 2.55 -3.99
CA PRO A 130 12.53 2.23 -4.94
C PRO A 130 12.18 0.95 -5.72
N ALA A 131 12.46 0.89 -7.02
CA ALA A 131 12.34 -0.37 -7.78
C ALA A 131 13.27 -1.48 -7.24
N SER A 132 14.29 -1.11 -6.46
CA SER A 132 15.18 -1.99 -5.71
C SER A 132 14.71 -2.28 -4.28
N ALA A 133 13.50 -1.84 -3.90
CA ALA A 133 12.96 -2.12 -2.60
C ALA A 133 12.82 -3.63 -2.40
N PRO A 134 13.19 -4.15 -1.22
CA PRO A 134 13.02 -5.55 -0.92
C PRO A 134 11.55 -5.96 -1.10
N PRO A 135 11.23 -7.06 -1.81
CA PRO A 135 9.85 -7.45 -2.09
C PRO A 135 9.05 -7.65 -0.80
N LEU A 136 7.75 -7.33 -0.82
CA LEU A 136 6.85 -7.59 0.33
C LEU A 136 6.26 -9.00 0.28
N LEU A 137 6.26 -9.62 -0.89
CA LEU A 137 5.63 -10.92 -1.13
C LEU A 137 6.70 -11.99 -1.42
N PRO A 138 6.40 -13.26 -1.12
CA PRO A 138 7.22 -14.37 -1.57
C PRO A 138 7.10 -14.53 -3.09
N GLY A 139 8.16 -15.07 -3.70
CA GLY A 139 8.12 -15.38 -5.13
C GLY A 139 7.24 -16.60 -5.37
N VAL A 140 6.32 -16.52 -6.32
CA VAL A 140 5.51 -17.66 -6.77
C VAL A 140 6.33 -18.45 -7.80
N THR A 141 6.60 -19.72 -7.51
CA THR A 141 7.36 -20.63 -8.39
C THR A 141 6.48 -21.64 -9.12
N GLY A 142 5.23 -21.83 -8.66
CA GLY A 142 4.27 -22.75 -9.25
C GLY A 142 2.85 -22.41 -8.82
N VAL A 143 1.88 -22.69 -9.69
CA VAL A 143 0.45 -22.46 -9.45
C VAL A 143 -0.32 -23.68 -9.97
N THR A 144 -1.09 -24.29 -9.09
CA THR A 144 -1.98 -25.41 -9.42
C THR A 144 -3.40 -25.03 -9.04
N HIS A 145 -4.30 -25.05 -10.04
CA HIS A 145 -5.73 -24.82 -9.82
C HIS A 145 -6.46 -26.14 -9.63
N GLU A 146 -7.24 -26.24 -8.57
CA GLU A 146 -8.10 -27.39 -8.28
C GLU A 146 -9.56 -26.91 -8.14
N ARG A 147 -10.50 -27.76 -8.58
CA ARG A 147 -11.93 -27.47 -8.47
C ARG A 147 -12.62 -28.66 -7.82
N ASP A 148 -13.30 -28.41 -6.71
CA ASP A 148 -14.15 -29.39 -6.05
C ASP A 148 -15.63 -28.94 -6.08
N SER A 149 -16.48 -29.65 -5.35
CA SER A 149 -17.91 -29.36 -5.24
C SER A 149 -18.23 -28.15 -4.34
N LEU A 150 -17.26 -27.63 -3.58
CA LEU A 150 -17.41 -26.56 -2.58
C LEU A 150 -16.86 -25.21 -3.05
N GLY A 151 -15.97 -25.19 -4.05
CA GLY A 151 -15.45 -23.94 -4.60
C GLY A 151 -14.24 -24.09 -5.52
N GLN A 152 -13.51 -22.98 -5.65
CA GLN A 152 -12.21 -22.95 -6.33
C GLN A 152 -11.10 -23.01 -5.28
N GLN A 153 -10.16 -23.92 -5.50
CA GLN A 153 -8.95 -24.04 -4.72
C GLN A 153 -7.74 -23.71 -5.59
N VAL A 154 -6.76 -23.06 -4.99
CA VAL A 154 -5.45 -22.87 -5.63
C VAL A 154 -4.35 -23.26 -4.66
N ILE A 155 -3.33 -23.89 -5.20
CA ILE A 155 -2.11 -24.26 -4.49
C ILE A 155 -0.96 -23.50 -5.15
N LEU A 156 -0.21 -22.76 -4.34
CA LEU A 156 0.93 -21.96 -4.77
C LEU A 156 2.20 -22.52 -4.17
N ASP A 157 3.18 -22.80 -5.03
CA ASP A 157 4.54 -23.04 -4.57
C ASP A 157 5.25 -21.69 -4.43
N LEU A 158 5.80 -21.43 -3.24
CA LEU A 158 6.36 -20.15 -2.84
C LEU A 158 7.82 -20.30 -2.43
N HIS A 159 8.64 -19.32 -2.82
CA HIS A 159 9.99 -19.12 -2.31
C HIS A 159 10.07 -17.82 -1.50
N VAL A 160 10.37 -17.97 -0.21
CA VAL A 160 10.49 -16.84 0.73
C VAL A 160 11.90 -16.26 0.61
N SER A 161 12.11 -15.35 -0.34
CA SER A 161 13.42 -14.75 -0.57
C SER A 161 13.96 -14.08 0.72
N PRO A 162 15.24 -14.23 1.06
CA PRO A 162 15.88 -13.53 2.18
C PRO A 162 15.83 -12.00 2.01
N LYS A 163 15.57 -11.54 0.79
CA LYS A 163 15.45 -10.13 0.45
C LYS A 163 14.05 -9.57 0.73
N ILE A 164 13.10 -10.32 1.28
CA ILE A 164 11.77 -9.77 1.59
C ILE A 164 11.87 -8.72 2.71
N ALA A 165 11.17 -7.60 2.58
CA ALA A 165 11.31 -6.46 3.51
C ALA A 165 10.96 -6.81 4.96
N HIS A 166 10.11 -7.82 5.15
CA HIS A 166 9.68 -8.31 6.47
C HIS A 166 10.81 -8.89 7.32
N PHE A 167 11.97 -9.24 6.73
CA PHE A 167 13.16 -9.65 7.49
C PHE A 167 14.02 -8.48 7.97
N ALA A 168 13.81 -7.27 7.44
CA ALA A 168 14.56 -6.09 7.86
C ALA A 168 14.00 -5.53 9.18
N GLY A 169 14.74 -5.68 10.27
CA GLY A 169 14.44 -5.02 11.56
C GLY A 169 13.40 -5.72 12.44
N HIS A 170 12.97 -6.94 12.11
CA HIS A 170 12.15 -7.78 13.00
C HIS A 170 12.96 -8.97 13.52
N PHE A 171 13.14 -8.99 14.85
CA PHE A 171 13.92 -9.93 15.67
C PHE A 171 15.45 -9.80 15.50
N ALA A 172 16.10 -9.17 16.49
CA ALA A 172 17.55 -9.16 16.60
C ALA A 172 18.06 -10.61 16.81
N GLY A 173 18.51 -11.27 15.73
CA GLY A 173 19.18 -12.57 15.76
C GLY A 173 18.45 -13.75 15.12
N ALA A 174 17.17 -13.62 14.72
CA ALA A 174 16.44 -14.72 14.06
C ALA A 174 15.36 -14.19 13.10
N ALA A 175 15.72 -13.97 11.83
CA ALA A 175 14.80 -13.52 10.80
C ALA A 175 13.67 -14.55 10.60
N LEU A 176 12.42 -14.13 10.78
CA LEU A 176 11.22 -14.95 10.57
C LEU A 176 10.08 -14.14 9.96
N VAL A 177 9.15 -14.82 9.30
CA VAL A 177 7.94 -14.18 8.76
C VAL A 177 6.90 -14.00 9.88
N PRO A 178 6.52 -12.76 10.25
CA PRO A 178 5.52 -12.51 11.29
C PRO A 178 4.16 -13.10 10.93
N GLY A 179 3.38 -13.51 11.94
CA GLY A 179 2.07 -14.13 11.72
C GLY A 179 1.09 -13.27 10.92
N VAL A 180 1.09 -11.96 11.15
CA VAL A 180 0.26 -10.99 10.39
C VAL A 180 0.63 -10.95 8.90
N VAL A 181 1.91 -11.12 8.57
CA VAL A 181 2.40 -11.13 7.19
C VAL A 181 1.94 -12.39 6.47
N GLN A 182 1.90 -13.54 7.16
CA GLN A 182 1.38 -14.78 6.56
C GLN A 182 -0.11 -14.67 6.19
N VAL A 183 -0.91 -13.96 6.99
CA VAL A 183 -2.32 -13.69 6.68
C VAL A 183 -2.45 -12.74 5.50
N ASP A 184 -1.65 -11.66 5.48
CA ASP A 184 -1.65 -10.69 4.39
C ASP A 184 -1.30 -11.35 3.04
N TRP A 185 -0.27 -12.19 3.01
CA TRP A 185 0.10 -12.97 1.82
C TRP A 185 -1.04 -13.89 1.36
N ALA A 186 -1.72 -14.58 2.29
CA ALA A 186 -2.82 -15.47 1.94
C ALA A 186 -3.99 -14.71 1.29
N VAL A 187 -4.34 -13.54 1.84
CA VAL A 187 -5.40 -12.68 1.29
C VAL A 187 -4.98 -12.06 -0.05
N HIS A 188 -3.73 -11.60 -0.16
CA HIS A 188 -3.17 -11.06 -1.41
C HIS A 188 -3.29 -12.07 -2.55
N PHE A 189 -2.77 -13.29 -2.34
CA PHE A 189 -2.79 -14.32 -3.36
C PHE A 189 -4.21 -14.85 -3.62
N ALA A 190 -5.06 -14.96 -2.61
CA ALA A 190 -6.45 -15.34 -2.83
C ALA A 190 -7.19 -14.33 -3.72
N ARG A 191 -6.96 -13.02 -3.55
CA ARG A 191 -7.52 -12.00 -4.45
C ARG A 191 -7.00 -12.08 -5.88
N GLN A 192 -5.76 -12.55 -6.05
CA GLN A 192 -5.13 -12.67 -7.35
C GLN A 192 -5.60 -13.92 -8.12
N TYR A 193 -5.81 -15.05 -7.42
CA TYR A 193 -6.02 -16.35 -8.05
C TYR A 193 -7.41 -16.97 -7.82
N LEU A 194 -8.22 -16.39 -6.93
CA LEU A 194 -9.58 -16.85 -6.65
C LEU A 194 -10.58 -15.68 -6.85
N PRO A 195 -11.86 -15.97 -7.14
CA PRO A 195 -12.92 -14.97 -7.23
C PRO A 195 -13.35 -14.51 -5.83
N LEU A 196 -12.39 -14.02 -5.05
CA LEU A 196 -12.59 -13.58 -3.69
C LEU A 196 -13.29 -12.22 -3.69
N GLU A 197 -14.41 -12.15 -2.99
CA GLU A 197 -15.23 -10.93 -2.86
C GLU A 197 -15.36 -10.49 -1.41
N GLY A 198 -15.51 -9.18 -1.22
CA GLY A 198 -15.74 -8.57 0.09
C GLY A 198 -14.49 -8.02 0.77
N ALA A 199 -14.72 -7.34 1.89
CA ALA A 199 -13.67 -6.80 2.75
C ALA A 199 -13.32 -7.79 3.86
N PHE A 200 -12.06 -7.79 4.27
CA PHE A 200 -11.62 -8.56 5.44
C PHE A 200 -12.48 -8.16 6.64
N SER A 201 -13.11 -9.14 7.28
CA SER A 201 -14.00 -8.90 8.43
C SER A 201 -13.45 -9.51 9.71
N ALA A 202 -12.96 -10.75 9.66
CA ALA A 202 -12.48 -11.46 10.84
C ALA A 202 -11.48 -12.56 10.49
N LEU A 203 -10.74 -13.00 11.50
CA LEU A 203 -9.82 -14.12 11.45
C LEU A 203 -10.29 -15.19 12.43
N GLU A 204 -10.43 -16.42 11.95
CA GLU A 204 -10.89 -17.58 12.70
C GLU A 204 -9.85 -18.71 12.64
N ASN A 205 -9.79 -19.53 13.69
CA ASN A 205 -9.02 -20.77 13.74
C ASN A 205 -7.53 -20.63 13.33
N LEU A 206 -6.95 -19.45 13.53
CA LEU A 206 -5.55 -19.19 13.22
C LEU A 206 -4.64 -19.93 14.20
N LYS A 207 -3.74 -20.75 13.67
CA LYS A 207 -2.72 -21.47 14.42
C LYS A 207 -1.37 -21.33 13.74
N PHE A 208 -0.36 -20.92 14.51
CA PHE A 208 1.04 -20.93 14.10
C PHE A 208 1.70 -22.19 14.68
N LEU A 209 2.08 -23.11 13.81
CA LEU A 209 2.61 -24.43 14.13
C LEU A 209 4.13 -24.53 13.94
N GLY A 210 4.72 -23.57 13.21
CA GLY A 210 6.15 -23.52 12.95
C GLY A 210 6.59 -22.16 12.42
N VAL A 211 7.89 -21.93 12.46
CA VAL A 211 8.52 -20.69 12.01
C VAL A 211 8.89 -20.80 10.54
N MET A 212 8.52 -19.78 9.74
CA MET A 212 8.98 -19.60 8.37
C MET A 212 10.23 -18.72 8.39
N VAL A 213 11.30 -19.19 7.75
CA VAL A 213 12.62 -18.57 7.73
C VAL A 213 13.01 -18.13 6.31
N PRO A 214 14.05 -17.30 6.14
CA PRO A 214 14.60 -16.99 4.83
C PRO A 214 14.91 -18.24 3.99
N ASP A 215 14.73 -18.14 2.68
CA ASP A 215 14.88 -19.19 1.68
C ASP A 215 13.97 -20.41 1.85
N ALA A 216 12.96 -20.33 2.74
CA ALA A 216 11.96 -21.38 2.86
C ALA A 216 11.21 -21.59 1.53
N LYS A 217 11.10 -22.86 1.13
CA LYS A 217 10.18 -23.31 0.09
C LYS A 217 8.90 -23.81 0.75
N LEU A 218 7.79 -23.20 0.40
CA LEU A 218 6.50 -23.44 1.02
C LEU A 218 5.46 -23.71 -0.05
N GLN A 219 4.41 -24.42 0.34
CA GLN A 219 3.18 -24.54 -0.40
C GLN A 219 2.08 -23.81 0.37
N LEU A 220 1.40 -22.88 -0.30
CA LEU A 220 0.23 -22.19 0.19
C LEU A 220 -1.01 -22.76 -0.48
N SER A 221 -1.85 -23.44 0.29
CA SER A 221 -3.17 -23.89 -0.15
C SER A 221 -4.21 -22.84 0.23
N LEU A 222 -5.06 -22.45 -0.72
CA LEU A 222 -6.13 -21.47 -0.55
C LEU A 222 -7.44 -22.05 -1.08
N ALA A 223 -8.48 -22.07 -0.25
CA ALA A 223 -9.81 -22.53 -0.63
C ALA A 223 -10.85 -21.46 -0.33
N TRP A 224 -11.60 -21.05 -1.36
CA TRP A 224 -12.64 -20.04 -1.24
C TRP A 224 -14.04 -20.65 -1.25
N ASP A 225 -14.79 -20.41 -0.17
CA ASP A 225 -16.21 -20.70 -0.03
C ASP A 225 -17.00 -19.40 -0.27
N ALA A 226 -17.56 -19.27 -1.47
CA ALA A 226 -18.33 -18.09 -1.88
C ALA A 226 -19.64 -17.93 -1.10
N GLN A 227 -20.28 -19.02 -0.69
CA GLN A 227 -21.55 -18.97 0.05
C GLN A 227 -21.34 -18.42 1.46
N ARG A 228 -20.25 -18.84 2.11
CA ARG A 228 -19.90 -18.42 3.48
C ARG A 228 -18.96 -17.22 3.52
N LYS A 229 -18.54 -16.70 2.36
CA LYS A 229 -17.56 -15.62 2.20
C LYS A 229 -16.29 -15.88 3.02
N ARG A 230 -15.72 -17.06 2.83
CA ARG A 230 -14.70 -17.60 3.72
C ARG A 230 -13.52 -18.15 2.94
N LEU A 231 -12.33 -17.71 3.32
CA LEU A 231 -11.06 -18.20 2.79
C LEU A 231 -10.39 -19.07 3.84
N ASP A 232 -10.25 -20.36 3.58
CA ASP A 232 -9.37 -21.23 4.36
C ASP A 232 -7.97 -21.21 3.72
N PHE A 233 -6.92 -21.06 4.53
CA PHE A 233 -5.53 -21.07 4.07
C PHE A 233 -4.65 -21.97 4.93
N SER A 234 -3.63 -22.57 4.30
CA SER A 234 -2.62 -23.38 4.98
C SER A 234 -1.26 -23.21 4.32
N TYR A 235 -0.23 -22.99 5.14
CA TYR A 235 1.16 -23.02 4.71
C TYR A 235 1.84 -24.29 5.19
N ALA A 236 2.44 -25.02 4.27
CA ALA A 236 3.13 -26.28 4.54
C ALA A 236 4.40 -26.42 3.70
N ASN A 237 5.21 -27.40 4.03
CA ASN A 237 6.15 -28.02 3.10
C ASN A 237 5.97 -29.55 3.20
N PRO A 238 6.72 -30.38 2.45
CA PRO A 238 6.55 -31.84 2.50
C PRO A 238 6.74 -32.47 3.89
N ILE A 239 7.34 -31.76 4.85
CA ILE A 239 7.72 -32.27 6.17
C ILE A 239 6.76 -31.81 7.27
N ARG A 240 6.26 -30.56 7.21
CA ARG A 240 5.43 -29.99 8.27
C ARG A 240 4.50 -28.87 7.78
N LYS A 241 3.50 -28.56 8.60
CA LYS A 241 2.70 -27.33 8.50
C LYS A 241 3.35 -26.21 9.31
N PHE A 242 3.26 -24.98 8.81
CA PHE A 242 3.77 -23.77 9.46
C PHE A 242 2.64 -22.95 10.06
N SER A 243 1.54 -22.80 9.32
CA SER A 243 0.35 -22.14 9.82
C SER A 243 -0.89 -22.57 9.05
N VAL A 244 -2.03 -22.43 9.72
CA VAL A 244 -3.36 -22.64 9.15
C VAL A 244 -4.27 -21.58 9.72
N GLY A 245 -5.22 -21.12 8.94
CA GLY A 245 -6.20 -20.16 9.42
C GLY A 245 -7.33 -19.98 8.43
N ARG A 246 -8.27 -19.14 8.85
CA ARG A 246 -9.46 -18.84 8.07
C ARG A 246 -9.76 -17.36 8.16
N VAL A 247 -9.98 -16.74 7.01
CA VAL A 247 -10.38 -15.35 6.91
C VAL A 247 -11.85 -15.28 6.49
N VAL A 248 -12.63 -14.49 7.22
CA VAL A 248 -14.03 -14.21 6.92
C VAL A 248 -14.13 -12.85 6.26
N PHE A 249 -14.93 -12.77 5.20
CA PHE A 249 -15.14 -11.55 4.43
C PHE A 249 -16.59 -11.07 4.56
N GLY A 250 -16.74 -9.76 4.71
CA GLY A 250 -18.02 -9.08 4.86
C GLY A 250 -18.27 -8.08 3.73
N ALA A 251 -19.38 -7.34 3.83
CA ALA A 251 -19.56 -6.14 3.04
C ALA A 251 -18.44 -5.13 3.36
N ALA A 252 -18.01 -4.34 2.37
CA ALA A 252 -17.04 -3.27 2.61
C ALA A 252 -17.64 -2.28 3.63
N GLN A 253 -16.97 -2.14 4.78
CA GLN A 253 -17.28 -1.13 5.81
C GLN A 253 -17.01 0.26 5.24
#